data_AF-A0ABD1ST57-F1
#
_entry.id   AF-A0ABD1ST57-F1
#
_cell.length_a   1.000
_cell.length_b   1.000
_cell.length_c   1.000
_cell.angle_alpha   90.00
_cell.angle_beta   90.00
_cell.angle_gamma   90.00
#
_symmetry.space_group_name_H-M   'P 1'
#
loop_
_entity.id
_entity.type
_entity.pdbx_description
1 polymer ?
#
loop_
_entity_poly.entity_id
_entity_poly.type
_entity_poly.pdbx_seq_one_letter_code
_entity_poly.pdbx_strand_id
1 'polypeptide(L)'
;MIMGDSAASVCDKPGAVCRDQRFIGGDGIMFYFHGKKGMDFCLVSVVKLHINTHFIGKKSKKGRDFTWVESISVLFGPHQLYIGAKKVAKWKDSMDNMLVQLDQEEIMVPNDKRRTWEFPKVG
;
A
#
# COMPACT_ATOMS: atom_id res chain seq x y z
N MET A 1 -5.69 -7.35 0.24
CA MET A 1 -4.22 -7.24 0.31
C MET A 1 -3.71 -7.75 1.65
N ILE A 2 -3.42 -9.06 1.71
CA ILE A 2 -2.27 -9.61 2.45
C ILE A 2 -1.75 -10.70 1.51
N MET A 3 -0.66 -10.42 0.80
CA MET A 3 0.22 -11.47 0.30
C MET A 3 1.43 -11.48 1.22
N GLY A 4 1.69 -12.61 1.85
CA GLY A 4 2.79 -12.77 2.78
C GLY A 4 3.01 -14.25 3.07
N ASP A 5 3.62 -14.95 2.11
CA ASP A 5 4.28 -16.21 2.42
C ASP A 5 5.49 -15.92 3.31
N SER A 6 5.54 -16.64 4.41
CA SER A 6 6.44 -16.40 5.54
C SER A 6 7.78 -17.07 5.29
N ALA A 7 8.80 -16.30 4.88
CA ALA A 7 10.20 -16.65 5.07
C ALA A 7 10.88 -15.54 5.90
N ALA A 8 11.27 -15.90 7.13
CA ALA A 8 11.52 -14.98 8.24
C ALA A 8 12.77 -14.07 8.15
N SER A 9 13.48 -13.99 7.02
CA SER A 9 14.71 -13.21 6.87
C SER A 9 14.62 -11.98 5.95
N VAL A 10 13.44 -11.69 5.37
CA VAL A 10 13.26 -10.61 4.36
C VAL A 10 12.46 -9.41 4.90
N CYS A 11 12.04 -9.47 6.17
CA CYS A 11 10.98 -8.61 6.69
C CYS A 11 11.38 -7.16 7.00
N ASP A 12 12.66 -6.86 7.23
CA ASP A 12 13.11 -5.51 7.62
C ASP A 12 13.75 -4.77 6.44
N LYS A 13 13.03 -4.71 5.32
CA LYS A 13 13.40 -3.96 4.12
C LYS A 13 12.25 -3.03 3.71
N PRO A 14 12.53 -1.86 3.10
CA PRO A 14 11.48 -1.01 2.54
C PRO A 14 10.54 -1.82 1.63
N GLY A 15 9.23 -1.70 1.85
CA GLY A 15 8.20 -2.45 1.11
C GLY A 15 7.93 -3.88 1.58
N ALA A 16 8.63 -4.39 2.61
CA ALA A 16 8.33 -5.71 3.17
C ALA A 16 7.04 -5.67 4.02
N VAL A 17 6.09 -6.56 3.70
CA VAL A 17 4.81 -6.68 4.41
C VAL A 17 4.88 -7.91 5.34
N CYS A 18 5.60 -7.77 6.45
CA CYS A 18 5.64 -8.79 7.50
C CYS A 18 5.16 -8.22 8.82
N ARG A 19 4.36 -8.98 9.58
CA ARG A 19 3.91 -8.64 10.95
C ARG A 19 3.02 -7.38 10.98
N ASP A 20 2.88 -6.76 12.16
CA ASP A 20 2.06 -5.56 12.39
C ASP A 20 2.47 -4.41 11.46
N GLN A 21 1.48 -3.58 11.08
CA GLN A 21 1.70 -2.42 10.21
C GLN A 21 2.74 -1.47 10.83
N ARG A 22 3.85 -1.29 10.10
CA ARG A 22 4.92 -0.36 10.44
C ARG A 22 5.26 0.50 9.23
N PHE A 23 5.74 1.70 9.51
CA PHE A 23 6.36 2.56 8.53
C PHE A 23 7.83 2.73 8.86
N ILE A 24 8.64 2.92 7.81
CA ILE A 24 10.04 3.32 7.93
C ILE A 24 10.11 4.71 7.30
N GLY A 25 10.47 5.71 8.10
CA GLY A 25 10.65 7.08 7.64
C GLY A 25 11.81 7.21 6.66
N GLY A 26 11.89 8.35 5.96
CA GLY A 26 13.03 8.65 5.08
C GLY A 26 14.37 8.77 5.83
N ASP A 27 14.31 8.98 7.14
CA ASP A 27 15.43 8.94 8.09
C ASP A 27 15.82 7.52 8.55
N GLY A 28 15.11 6.50 8.08
CA GLY A 28 15.32 5.10 8.46
C GLY A 28 14.68 4.70 9.79
N ILE A 29 13.97 5.61 10.48
CA ILE A 29 13.34 5.30 11.76
C ILE A 29 12.05 4.51 11.54
N MET A 30 11.90 3.41 12.27
CA MET A 30 10.70 2.59 12.28
C MET A 30 9.69 3.10 13.31
N PHE A 31 8.41 3.17 12.93
CA PHE A 31 7.32 3.38 13.87
C PHE A 31 6.12 2.49 13.57
N TYR A 32 5.45 2.05 14.64
CA TYR A 32 4.20 1.33 14.57
C TYR A 32 3.05 2.32 14.41
N PHE A 33 2.25 2.13 13.37
CA PHE A 33 1.10 2.98 13.11
C PHE A 33 -0.14 2.12 13.02
N HIS A 34 -1.04 2.31 13.98
CA HIS A 34 -2.29 1.56 14.08
C HIS A 34 -3.50 2.32 13.52
N GLY A 35 -3.27 3.49 12.93
CA GLY A 35 -4.27 4.30 12.24
C GLY A 35 -5.62 4.44 12.94
N LYS A 36 -6.63 4.82 12.17
CA LYS A 36 -8.03 4.70 12.55
C LYS A 36 -8.76 4.06 11.39
N LYS A 37 -9.59 3.06 11.69
CA LYS A 37 -10.42 2.41 10.67
C LYS A 37 -11.29 3.43 9.95
N GLY A 38 -11.36 3.30 8.62
CA GLY A 38 -12.18 4.09 7.72
C GLY A 38 -11.70 5.53 7.57
N MET A 39 -10.42 5.79 7.84
CA MET A 39 -9.84 7.12 7.77
C MET A 39 -8.65 7.13 6.80
N ASP A 40 -8.46 8.31 6.21
CA ASP A 40 -7.33 8.62 5.35
C ASP A 40 -6.22 9.31 6.13
N PHE A 41 -4.98 8.96 5.80
CA PHE A 41 -3.79 9.58 6.38
C PHE A 41 -2.79 9.95 5.29
N CYS A 42 -2.19 11.13 5.43
CA CYS A 42 -1.09 11.57 4.57
C CYS A 42 0.22 10.97 5.07
N LEU A 43 0.92 10.22 4.20
CA LEU A 43 2.22 9.61 4.49
C LEU A 43 3.38 10.50 4.06
N VAL A 44 3.24 11.16 2.90
CA VAL A 44 4.24 12.06 2.35
C VAL A 44 3.52 13.30 1.85
N SER A 45 4.03 14.48 2.24
CA SER A 45 3.50 15.78 1.81
C SER A 45 4.67 16.70 1.50
N VAL A 46 4.96 16.88 0.22
CA VAL A 46 5.95 17.84 -0.28
C VAL A 46 5.39 18.59 -1.48
N VAL A 47 6.04 19.68 -1.88
CA VAL A 47 5.61 20.50 -3.02
C VAL A 47 5.57 19.63 -4.29
N LYS A 48 4.35 19.37 -4.80
CA LYS A 48 4.02 18.53 -5.97
C LYS A 48 4.01 17.01 -5.76
N LEU A 49 4.10 16.50 -4.53
CA LEU A 49 3.91 15.08 -4.25
C LEU A 49 3.16 14.89 -2.92
N HIS A 50 1.97 14.30 -3.01
CA HIS A 50 1.24 13.82 -1.84
C HIS A 50 0.97 12.33 -1.97
N ILE A 51 1.31 11.57 -0.95
CA ILE A 51 0.97 10.15 -0.83
C ILE A 51 0.02 10.00 0.34
N ASN A 52 -1.22 9.60 0.05
CA ASN A 52 -2.26 9.36 1.03
C ASN A 52 -2.64 7.89 1.05
N THR A 53 -3.13 7.42 2.19
CA THR A 53 -3.55 6.02 2.36
C THR A 53 -4.86 5.91 3.11
N HIS A 54 -5.76 5.08 2.59
CA HIS A 54 -7.01 4.73 3.26
C HIS A 54 -6.85 3.45 4.06
N PHE A 55 -7.22 3.47 5.34
CA PHE A 55 -7.15 2.30 6.20
C PHE A 55 -8.52 1.68 6.43
N ILE A 56 -8.63 0.38 6.17
CA ILE A 56 -9.73 -0.45 6.68
C ILE A 56 -9.32 -1.10 7.99
N GLY A 57 -10.27 -1.75 8.66
CA GLY A 57 -9.96 -2.47 9.88
C GLY A 57 -11.09 -3.34 10.39
N LYS A 58 -10.73 -4.26 11.28
CA LYS A 58 -11.66 -5.14 11.97
C LYS A 58 -11.56 -4.91 13.47
N LYS A 59 -12.72 -4.69 14.10
CA LYS A 59 -12.80 -4.61 15.55
C LYS A 59 -12.39 -5.93 16.18
N SER A 60 -11.54 -5.87 17.19
CA SER A 60 -11.13 -7.05 17.94
C SER A 60 -11.85 -7.11 19.27
N LYS A 61 -12.27 -8.32 19.67
CA LYS A 61 -12.77 -8.56 21.04
C LYS A 61 -11.65 -8.65 22.08
N LYS A 62 -10.38 -8.70 21.64
CA LYS A 62 -9.19 -8.86 22.48
C LYS A 62 -8.43 -7.54 22.73
N GLY A 63 -9.11 -6.39 22.60
CA GLY A 63 -8.61 -5.10 23.09
C GLY A 63 -7.80 -4.23 22.13
N ARG A 64 -7.34 -4.75 20.97
CA ARG A 64 -6.68 -3.94 19.93
C ARG A 64 -7.33 -4.14 18.57
N ASP A 65 -7.80 -3.05 17.97
CA ASP A 65 -8.28 -3.04 16.59
C ASP A 65 -7.11 -3.18 15.62
N PHE A 66 -7.32 -3.96 14.56
CA PHE A 66 -6.33 -4.13 13.50
C PHE A 66 -6.77 -3.32 12.29
N THR A 67 -5.84 -2.53 11.76
CA THR A 67 -6.00 -1.80 10.51
C THR A 67 -5.17 -2.44 9.40
N TRP A 68 -5.61 -2.24 8.16
CA TRP A 68 -4.90 -2.61 6.94
C TRP A 68 -5.01 -1.48 5.92
N VAL A 69 -4.02 -1.32 5.05
CA VAL A 69 -4.13 -0.40 3.91
C VAL A 69 -5.11 -1.01 2.91
N GLU A 70 -6.17 -0.29 2.58
CA GLU A 70 -7.08 -0.65 1.50
C GLU A 70 -6.65 -0.03 0.18
N SER A 71 -6.24 1.24 0.22
CA SER A 71 -5.80 1.98 -0.95
C SER A 71 -4.69 2.99 -0.64
N ILE A 72 -3.94 3.30 -1.68
CA ILE A 72 -2.91 4.33 -1.73
C ILE A 72 -3.28 5.27 -2.89
N SER A 73 -3.25 6.56 -2.62
CA SER A 73 -3.40 7.61 -3.65
C SER A 73 -2.15 8.45 -3.69
N VAL A 74 -1.61 8.64 -4.90
CA VAL A 74 -0.44 9.47 -5.16
C VAL A 74 -0.88 10.63 -6.05
N LEU A 75 -0.80 11.84 -5.52
CA LEU A 75 -0.94 13.07 -6.29
C LEU A 75 0.45 13.55 -6.69
N PHE A 76 0.72 13.70 -7.98
CA PHE A 76 2.00 14.15 -8.50
C PHE A 76 1.80 15.08 -9.71
N GLY A 77 2.26 16.33 -9.58
CA GLY A 77 1.93 17.35 -10.59
C GLY A 77 0.41 17.47 -10.78
N PRO A 78 -0.11 17.40 -12.03
CA PRO A 78 -1.55 17.40 -12.31
C PRO A 78 -2.20 16.01 -12.22
N HIS A 79 -1.43 14.96 -11.98
CA HIS A 79 -1.88 13.58 -12.09
C HIS A 79 -2.21 12.96 -10.74
N GLN A 80 -3.16 12.03 -10.77
CA GLN A 80 -3.55 11.21 -9.62
C GLN A 80 -3.44 9.72 -9.99
N LEU A 81 -2.57 9.00 -9.29
CA LEU A 81 -2.53 7.54 -9.31
C LEU A 81 -3.28 7.00 -8.10
N TYR A 82 -4.24 6.11 -8.33
CA TYR A 82 -4.94 5.37 -7.29
C TYR A 82 -4.61 3.88 -7.42
N ILE A 83 -4.26 3.25 -6.31
CA ILE A 83 -4.06 1.80 -6.20
C ILE A 83 -4.87 1.32 -5.01
N GLY A 84 -5.80 0.39 -5.19
CA GLY A 84 -6.61 -0.12 -4.10
C GLY A 84 -7.06 -1.56 -4.28
N ALA A 85 -7.55 -2.15 -3.19
CA ALA A 85 -8.20 -3.46 -3.22
C ALA A 85 -9.68 -3.32 -3.64
N LYS A 86 -10.12 -4.14 -4.60
CA LYS A 86 -11.54 -4.29 -4.97
C LYS A 86 -12.31 -4.90 -3.80
N LYS A 87 -13.46 -4.32 -3.47
CA LYS A 87 -14.37 -4.87 -2.47
C LYS A 87 -15.11 -6.06 -3.06
N VAL A 88 -14.76 -7.27 -2.63
CA VAL A 88 -15.36 -8.52 -3.09
C VAL A 88 -16.00 -9.29 -1.93
N ALA A 89 -17.05 -10.06 -2.22
CA ALA A 89 -17.73 -10.86 -1.20
C ALA A 89 -16.83 -12.00 -0.65
N LYS A 90 -16.04 -12.61 -1.54
CA LYS A 90 -15.06 -13.66 -1.19
C LYS A 90 -13.79 -13.44 -2.00
N TRP A 91 -12.67 -13.35 -1.30
CA TRP A 91 -11.35 -13.30 -1.95
C TRP A 91 -11.02 -14.66 -2.56
N LYS A 92 -10.56 -14.67 -3.80
CA LYS A 92 -10.05 -15.86 -4.50
C LYS A 92 -8.68 -15.52 -5.04
N ASP A 93 -7.68 -16.34 -4.72
CA ASP A 93 -6.29 -16.07 -5.09
C ASP A 93 -6.05 -16.12 -6.61
N SER A 94 -6.92 -16.82 -7.34
CA SER A 94 -6.89 -16.89 -8.80
C SER A 94 -7.43 -15.64 -9.50
N MET A 95 -7.94 -14.65 -8.76
CA MET A 95 -8.56 -13.44 -9.30
C MET A 95 -7.73 -12.22 -8.95
N ASP A 96 -7.52 -11.34 -9.92
CA ASP A 96 -6.97 -10.02 -9.66
C ASP A 96 -8.02 -9.15 -8.97
N ASN A 97 -7.76 -8.81 -7.72
CA ASN A 97 -8.62 -7.98 -6.90
C ASN A 97 -7.99 -6.59 -6.67
N MET A 98 -7.06 -6.17 -7.53
CA MET A 98 -6.53 -4.81 -7.53
C MET A 98 -7.34 -3.92 -8.46
N LEU A 99 -7.49 -2.66 -8.07
CA LEU A 99 -7.97 -1.57 -8.89
C LEU A 99 -6.83 -0.56 -8.99
N VAL A 100 -6.40 -0.29 -10.22
CA VAL A 100 -5.39 0.71 -10.52
C VAL A 100 -6.02 1.73 -11.43
N GLN A 101 -5.94 3.01 -11.07
CA GLN A 101 -6.47 4.10 -11.89
C GLN A 101 -5.43 5.20 -12.03
N LEU A 102 -5.30 5.75 -13.23
CA LEU A 102 -4.55 6.97 -13.51
C LEU A 102 -5.55 8.02 -13.97
N ASP A 103 -5.58 9.17 -13.29
CA ASP A 103 -6.50 10.27 -13.59
C ASP A 103 -7.97 9.80 -13.69
N GLN A 104 -8.35 8.91 -12.75
CA GLN A 104 -9.67 8.28 -12.63
C GLN A 104 -9.99 7.22 -13.69
N GLU A 105 -9.12 7.00 -14.68
CA GLU A 105 -9.28 5.93 -15.68
C GLU A 105 -8.64 4.63 -15.20
N GLU A 106 -9.39 3.52 -15.23
CA GLU A 106 -8.87 2.19 -14.85
C GLU A 106 -7.81 1.72 -15.85
N ILE A 107 -6.63 1.35 -15.34
CA ILE A 107 -5.54 0.82 -16.15
C ILE A 107 -5.35 -0.66 -15.85
N MET A 108 -5.27 -1.46 -16.91
CA MET A 108 -4.94 -2.88 -16.79
C MET A 108 -3.43 -3.02 -16.63
N VAL A 109 -2.99 -3.56 -15.49
CA VAL A 109 -1.59 -3.90 -15.26
C VAL A 109 -1.37 -5.36 -15.70
N PRO A 110 -0.53 -5.62 -16.72
CA PRO A 110 -0.28 -6.99 -17.16
C PRO A 110 0.43 -7.81 -16.06
N ASN A 111 -0.14 -8.97 -15.73
CA ASN A 111 0.40 -9.88 -14.72
C ASN A 111 1.54 -10.78 -15.23
N ASP A 112 1.92 -10.66 -16.51
CA ASP A 112 2.83 -11.58 -17.20
C ASP A 112 4.31 -11.24 -17.04
N LYS A 113 4.66 -10.05 -16.52
CA LYS A 113 6.06 -9.61 -16.37
C LYS A 113 6.29 -8.86 -15.07
N ARG A 114 6.99 -9.50 -14.12
CA ARG A 114 7.61 -8.78 -13.00
C ARG A 114 8.68 -7.84 -13.57
N ARG A 115 8.40 -6.54 -13.56
CA ARG A 115 9.37 -5.52 -13.93
C ARG A 115 9.90 -4.86 -12.68
N THR A 116 11.23 -4.80 -12.57
CA THR A 116 11.90 -4.00 -11.55
C THR A 116 12.25 -2.66 -12.20
N TRP A 117 11.92 -1.57 -11.52
CA TRP A 117 12.41 -0.26 -11.95
C TRP A 117 13.87 -0.12 -11.53
N GLU A 118 14.71 0.28 -12.48
CA GLU A 118 16.12 0.61 -12.24
C GLU A 118 16.30 2.12 -12.45
N PHE A 119 17.08 2.75 -11.58
CA PHE A 119 17.48 4.14 -11.80
C PHE A 119 18.24 4.24 -13.13
N PRO A 120 18.06 5.32 -13.92
CA PRO A 120 18.92 5.58 -15.06
C PRO A 120 20.38 5.52 -14.60
N LYS A 121 21.22 4.76 -15.31
CA LYS A 121 22.66 4.77 -15.04
C LYS A 121 23.15 6.19 -15.30
N VAL A 122 23.65 6.84 -14.26
CA VAL A 122 24.34 8.12 -14.39
C VAL A 122 25.62 7.83 -15.17
N GLY A 123 25.80 8.52 -16.31
CA GLY A 123 27.00 8.45 -17.13
C GLY A 123 28.14 9.28 -16.55
#